data_AF-A0AAU9RN45-F1
#
_entry.id   AF-A0AAU9RN45-F1
#
_cell.length_a   1.000
_cell.length_b   1.000
_cell.length_c   1.000
_cell.angle_alpha   90.00
_cell.angle_beta   90.00
_cell.angle_gamma   90.00
#
_symmetry.space_group_name_H-M   'P 1'
#
loop_
_entity.id
_entity.type
_entity.pdbx_description
1 polymer ?
#
loop_
_entity_poly.entity_id
_entity_poly.type
_entity_poly.pdbx_seq_one_letter_code
_entity_poly.pdbx_strand_id
1 'polypeptide(L)'
;MAASLANELSDFPIASVQPLWGKTKENDEHMGWVFPDSDTEVLGAERDHLNGAKSIRELYDIANSNYIGKYTVPVLWDKKLKTIVNNESSEILRMFSTEFNHIAENHSFELYPLNLRSIIDKTNEWIRDGINNGVYKCGFATNQAAYNEAVKQLFNALEKCEEILEKQRFLCGNTLTEPDIRLFVTLIRFDEAYAVIFKCDKKLVREYSNLFNYTKDIYQIEGLSSTVNMDHIKQNYFGSFPSLNPLGIIAQGPNIDYSLFHDRHRFSSETA
;
A
#
# COMPACT_ATOMS: atom_id res chain seq x y z
N MET A 1 3.10 4.08 3.55
CA MET A 1 2.42 3.59 4.78
C MET A 1 3.36 2.97 5.78
N ALA A 2 4.05 1.84 5.53
CA ALA A 2 5.08 1.35 6.47
C ALA A 2 6.19 2.39 6.73
N ALA A 3 6.72 2.98 5.66
CA ALA A 3 7.65 4.12 5.76
C ALA A 3 6.99 5.36 6.37
N SER A 4 5.70 5.58 6.12
CA SER A 4 4.96 6.77 6.56
C SER A 4 4.53 6.71 8.03
N LEU A 5 4.35 5.50 8.59
CA LEU A 5 4.21 5.27 10.03
C LEU A 5 5.53 5.54 10.76
N ALA A 6 6.67 5.45 10.06
CA ALA A 6 7.97 5.87 10.56
C ALA A 6 8.25 7.38 10.37
N ASN A 7 7.33 8.15 9.75
CA ASN A 7 7.54 9.58 9.46
C ASN A 7 7.48 10.46 10.73
N GLU A 8 6.97 9.93 11.85
CA GLU A 8 7.08 10.58 13.16
C GLU A 8 8.49 10.46 13.75
N LEU A 9 9.37 9.68 13.13
CA LEU A 9 10.78 9.60 13.47
C LEU A 9 11.56 10.49 12.51
N SER A 10 12.03 11.65 13.00
CA SER A 10 12.88 12.60 12.26
C SER A 10 14.13 11.96 11.61
N ASP A 11 14.50 10.75 12.03
CA ASP A 11 15.63 9.97 11.51
C ASP A 11 15.35 9.26 10.17
N PHE A 12 14.10 9.14 9.72
CA PHE A 12 13.70 8.43 8.49
C PHE A 12 12.99 9.33 7.47
N PRO A 13 13.70 10.25 6.80
CA PRO A 13 13.09 11.06 5.76
C PRO A 13 12.63 10.18 4.59
N ILE A 14 11.43 10.47 4.09
CA ILE A 14 10.79 9.78 2.97
C ILE A 14 10.87 10.69 1.75
N ALA A 15 11.26 10.14 0.61
CA ALA A 15 11.10 10.80 -0.68
C ALA A 15 10.00 10.09 -1.48
N SER A 16 9.11 10.87 -2.10
CA SER A 16 8.00 10.35 -2.91
C SER A 16 8.27 10.59 -4.40
N VAL A 17 8.22 9.54 -5.20
CA VAL A 17 8.32 9.61 -6.66
C VAL A 17 7.05 10.18 -7.27
N GLN A 18 7.12 10.60 -8.53
CA GLN A 18 5.94 10.98 -9.29
C GLN A 18 4.96 9.79 -9.41
N PRO A 19 3.64 10.04 -9.45
CA PRO A 19 2.65 8.95 -9.53
C PRO A 19 2.61 8.28 -10.90
N LEU A 20 2.93 9.02 -11.97
CA LEU A 20 2.97 8.50 -13.33
C LEU A 20 4.33 7.88 -13.62
N TRP A 21 4.32 6.70 -14.26
CA TRP A 21 5.55 6.12 -14.77
C TRP A 21 6.13 6.96 -15.90
N GLY A 22 7.42 7.22 -15.82
CA GLY A 22 8.20 7.93 -16.81
C GLY A 22 9.32 7.05 -17.38
N LYS A 23 9.95 7.54 -18.44
CA LYS A 23 11.13 6.90 -19.02
C LYS A 23 12.28 6.93 -18.02
N THR A 24 12.86 5.77 -17.73
CA THR A 24 13.88 5.65 -16.65
C THR A 24 15.32 5.80 -17.15
N LYS A 25 15.55 5.64 -18.46
CA LYS A 25 16.81 5.93 -19.14
C LYS A 25 16.53 6.38 -20.56
N GLU A 26 17.33 7.30 -21.08
CA GLU A 26 17.10 7.83 -22.43
C GLU A 26 17.33 6.84 -23.57
N ASN A 27 18.11 5.79 -23.32
CA ASN A 27 18.55 4.85 -24.34
C ASN A 27 17.74 3.54 -24.39
N ASP A 28 16.67 3.41 -23.62
CA ASP A 28 15.75 2.28 -23.72
C ASP A 28 14.28 2.68 -23.50
N GLU A 29 13.40 1.69 -23.67
CA GLU A 29 11.94 1.84 -23.60
C GLU A 29 11.40 1.56 -22.19
N HIS A 30 12.25 1.41 -21.17
CA HIS A 30 11.78 1.05 -19.83
C HIS A 30 11.09 2.23 -19.15
N MET A 31 9.79 2.06 -18.91
CA MET A 31 8.93 2.96 -18.13
C MET A 31 8.84 2.49 -16.68
N GLY A 32 8.97 3.41 -15.72
CA GLY A 32 8.92 3.10 -14.30
C GLY A 32 8.90 4.34 -13.42
N TRP A 33 9.27 4.18 -12.16
CA TRP A 33 9.22 5.25 -11.16
C TRP A 33 10.31 6.30 -11.37
N VAL A 34 9.88 7.56 -11.52
CA VAL A 34 10.75 8.72 -11.75
C VAL A 34 10.56 9.77 -10.65
N PHE A 35 11.63 10.50 -10.35
CA PHE A 35 11.58 11.67 -9.48
C PHE A 35 11.18 12.91 -10.30
N PRO A 36 10.49 13.90 -9.71
CA PRO A 36 10.33 15.22 -10.34
C PRO A 36 11.68 15.95 -10.41
N ASP A 37 11.79 16.88 -11.34
CA ASP A 37 12.93 17.78 -11.48
C ASP A 37 13.00 18.81 -10.34
N SER A 38 11.85 19.13 -9.75
CA SER A 38 11.73 20.01 -8.58
C SER A 38 10.56 19.62 -7.67
N ASP A 39 10.63 20.02 -6.40
CA ASP A 39 9.61 19.69 -5.37
C ASP A 39 8.27 20.42 -5.62
N THR A 40 8.24 21.32 -6.59
CA THR A 40 7.05 22.07 -7.00
C THR A 40 6.44 21.58 -8.31
N GLU A 41 7.09 20.66 -9.03
CA GLU A 41 6.62 20.18 -10.33
C GLU A 41 5.38 19.29 -10.19
N VAL A 42 5.42 18.35 -9.24
CA VAL A 42 4.33 17.41 -8.98
C VAL A 42 4.01 17.45 -7.48
N LEU A 43 2.85 18.00 -7.13
CA LEU A 43 2.41 18.13 -5.74
C LEU A 43 2.42 16.78 -5.02
N GLY A 44 3.13 16.66 -3.90
CA GLY A 44 3.25 15.43 -3.11
C GLY A 44 4.31 14.44 -3.62
N ALA A 45 5.08 14.81 -4.64
CA ALA A 45 6.32 14.17 -5.03
C ALA A 45 7.49 15.11 -4.77
N GLU A 46 8.68 14.55 -4.55
CA GLU A 46 9.88 15.29 -4.19
C GLU A 46 11.04 14.80 -5.04
N ARG A 47 11.97 15.68 -5.40
CA ARG A 47 13.19 15.22 -6.08
C ARG A 47 14.01 14.36 -5.12
N ASP A 48 14.89 13.51 -5.67
CA ASP A 48 15.87 12.83 -4.80
C ASP A 48 16.91 13.82 -4.28
N HIS A 49 16.70 14.33 -3.07
CA HIS A 49 17.63 15.23 -2.40
C HIS A 49 18.93 14.55 -1.96
N LEU A 50 18.96 13.23 -1.87
CA LEU A 50 20.10 12.49 -1.32
C LEU A 50 21.13 12.14 -2.39
N ASN A 51 20.70 11.50 -3.48
CA ASN A 51 21.61 11.05 -4.53
C ASN A 51 21.48 11.88 -5.81
N GLY A 52 20.44 12.72 -5.94
CA GLY A 52 20.15 13.44 -7.17
C GLY A 52 19.66 12.53 -8.31
N ALA A 53 19.21 11.32 -7.99
CA ALA A 53 18.70 10.37 -8.98
C ALA A 53 17.43 10.90 -9.66
N LYS A 54 17.28 10.60 -10.95
CA LYS A 54 16.09 10.93 -11.75
C LYS A 54 15.07 9.80 -11.78
N SER A 55 15.48 8.58 -11.41
CA SER A 55 14.57 7.44 -11.33
C SER A 55 14.95 6.46 -10.23
N ILE A 56 14.00 5.62 -9.83
CA ILE A 56 14.31 4.50 -8.91
C ILE A 56 15.32 3.54 -9.54
N ARG A 57 15.26 3.35 -10.86
CA ARG A 57 16.26 2.55 -11.58
C ARG A 57 17.68 3.05 -11.35
N GLU A 58 17.91 4.36 -11.36
CA GLU A 58 19.22 4.92 -11.07
C GLU A 58 19.70 4.59 -9.65
N LEU A 59 18.81 4.54 -8.65
CA LEU A 59 19.19 4.09 -7.30
C LEU A 59 19.66 2.64 -7.28
N TYR A 60 19.00 1.75 -8.04
CA TYR A 60 19.45 0.37 -8.20
C TYR A 60 20.79 0.29 -8.93
N ASP A 61 21.00 1.10 -9.98
CA ASP A 61 22.27 1.16 -10.71
C ASP A 61 23.41 1.69 -9.83
N ILE A 62 23.16 2.67 -8.95
CA ILE A 62 24.13 3.18 -7.96
C ILE A 62 24.51 2.06 -6.98
N ALA A 63 23.52 1.32 -6.47
CA ALA A 63 23.76 0.23 -5.52
C ALA A 63 24.48 -0.97 -6.17
N ASN A 64 24.15 -1.29 -7.42
CA ASN A 64 24.75 -2.38 -8.18
C ASN A 64 24.55 -2.17 -9.69
N SER A 65 25.62 -1.80 -10.40
CA SER A 65 25.59 -1.54 -11.85
C SER A 65 25.26 -2.77 -12.71
N ASN A 66 25.31 -3.97 -12.12
CA ASN A 66 24.98 -5.24 -12.78
C ASN A 66 23.64 -5.80 -12.30
N TYR A 67 22.79 -4.98 -11.67
CA TYR A 67 21.47 -5.42 -11.21
C TYR A 67 20.61 -5.87 -12.38
N ILE A 68 20.02 -7.06 -12.25
CA ILE A 68 19.06 -7.62 -13.21
C ILE A 68 17.79 -7.93 -12.41
N GLY A 69 16.72 -7.20 -12.68
CA GLY A 69 15.46 -7.37 -11.97
C GLY A 69 14.48 -6.23 -12.22
N LYS A 70 13.46 -6.15 -11.38
CA LYS A 70 12.46 -5.08 -11.41
C LYS A 70 12.91 -3.94 -10.49
N TYR A 71 12.76 -2.70 -10.96
CA TYR A 71 13.03 -1.50 -10.17
C TYR A 71 11.76 -1.12 -9.41
N THR A 72 11.66 -1.53 -8.15
CA THR A 72 10.42 -1.43 -7.36
C THR A 72 10.52 -0.39 -6.25
N VAL A 73 9.38 0.10 -5.80
CA VAL A 73 9.22 0.81 -4.51
C VAL A 73 8.46 -0.11 -3.54
N PRO A 74 8.68 0.01 -2.21
CA PRO A 74 9.59 0.94 -1.54
C PRO A 74 11.07 0.56 -1.68
N VAL A 75 11.97 1.51 -1.40
CA VAL A 75 13.42 1.31 -1.28
C VAL A 75 13.87 1.82 0.09
N LEU A 76 14.40 0.93 0.93
CA LEU A 76 15.12 1.31 2.15
C LEU A 76 16.59 1.52 1.78
N TRP A 77 17.06 2.76 1.89
CA TRP A 77 18.38 3.17 1.42
C TRP A 77 19.35 3.46 2.58
N ASP A 78 20.56 2.93 2.50
CA ASP A 78 21.65 3.27 3.42
C ASP A 78 22.43 4.48 2.89
N LYS A 79 22.32 5.61 3.60
CA LYS A 79 23.01 6.86 3.24
C LYS A 79 24.54 6.79 3.41
N LYS A 80 25.03 5.93 4.31
CA LYS A 80 26.46 5.79 4.61
C LYS A 80 27.14 4.91 3.58
N LEU A 81 26.56 3.74 3.30
CA LEU A 81 27.10 2.78 2.34
C LEU A 81 26.66 3.04 0.90
N LYS A 82 25.69 3.95 0.70
CA LYS A 82 25.11 4.31 -0.60
C LYS A 82 24.60 3.07 -1.36
N THR A 83 23.79 2.27 -0.68
CA THR A 83 23.22 1.04 -1.24
C THR A 83 21.80 0.80 -0.75
N ILE A 84 21.10 -0.11 -1.42
CA ILE A 84 19.77 -0.56 -1.01
C ILE A 84 19.94 -1.59 0.12
N VAL A 85 19.34 -1.30 1.28
CA VAL A 85 19.26 -2.25 2.41
C VAL A 85 18.19 -3.31 2.12
N ASN A 86 17.00 -2.87 1.70
CA ASN A 86 15.88 -3.76 1.42
C ASN A 86 14.88 -3.08 0.46
N ASN A 87 14.18 -3.86 -0.35
CA ASN A 87 13.06 -3.42 -1.20
C ASN A 87 11.81 -4.30 -1.05
N GLU A 88 11.80 -5.23 -0.09
CA GLU A 88 10.66 -6.06 0.27
C GLU A 88 9.85 -5.37 1.38
N SER A 89 8.68 -4.85 1.00
CA SER A 89 7.83 -4.04 1.88
C SER A 89 7.42 -4.73 3.18
N SER A 90 7.22 -6.05 3.15
CA SER A 90 6.81 -6.82 4.34
C SER A 90 7.94 -6.95 5.35
N GLU A 91 9.17 -7.14 4.89
CA GLU A 91 10.36 -7.15 5.74
C GLU A 91 10.67 -5.76 6.29
N ILE A 92 10.57 -4.72 5.47
CA ILE A 92 10.76 -3.32 5.91
C ILE A 92 9.75 -2.94 7.00
N LEU A 93 8.49 -3.35 6.87
CA LEU A 93 7.48 -3.11 7.90
C LEU A 93 7.86 -3.77 9.23
N ARG A 94 8.38 -5.00 9.20
CA ARG A 94 8.88 -5.69 10.39
C ARG A 94 10.10 -5.01 10.99
N MET A 95 11.06 -4.59 10.15
CA MET A 95 12.24 -3.83 10.60
C MET A 95 11.82 -2.58 11.37
N PHE A 96 10.87 -1.79 10.83
CA PHE A 96 10.36 -0.60 11.52
C PHE A 96 9.54 -0.92 12.78
N SER A 97 8.86 -2.07 12.83
CA SER A 97 8.09 -2.48 14.00
C SER A 97 8.93 -2.97 15.18
N THR A 98 10.21 -3.36 14.98
CA THR A 98 11.01 -4.00 16.06
C THR A 98 12.38 -3.37 16.25
N GLU A 99 13.14 -3.13 15.18
CA GLU A 99 14.57 -2.81 15.28
C GLU A 99 14.84 -1.39 15.82
N PHE A 100 13.86 -0.50 15.66
CA PHE A 100 13.95 0.90 16.05
C PHE A 100 13.15 1.24 17.32
N ASN A 101 12.66 0.24 18.05
CA ASN A 101 11.88 0.45 19.26
C ASN A 101 12.62 1.29 20.31
N HIS A 102 13.95 1.28 20.34
CA HIS A 102 14.76 2.06 21.29
C HIS A 102 14.79 3.58 21.00
N ILE A 103 14.36 4.01 19.81
CA ILE A 103 14.28 5.43 19.40
C ILE A 103 12.85 5.85 19.00
N ALA A 104 11.90 4.92 18.98
CA ALA A 104 10.53 5.21 18.58
C ALA A 104 9.78 6.03 19.63
N GLU A 105 9.07 7.10 19.24
CA GLU A 105 8.26 7.89 20.19
C GLU A 105 7.10 7.07 20.80
N ASN A 106 6.55 6.12 20.03
CA ASN A 106 5.49 5.22 20.47
C ASN A 106 6.00 3.77 20.64
N HIS A 107 6.71 3.52 21.74
CA HIS A 107 7.23 2.18 22.09
C HIS A 107 6.16 1.08 22.24
N SER A 108 4.88 1.45 22.36
CA SER A 108 3.79 0.51 22.61
C SER A 108 3.15 -0.06 21.33
N PHE A 109 3.54 0.46 20.16
CA PHE A 109 2.96 0.09 18.88
C PHE A 109 3.70 -1.11 18.26
N GLU A 110 3.33 -2.34 18.66
CA GLU A 110 3.89 -3.58 18.12
C GLU A 110 2.93 -4.23 17.11
N LEU A 111 3.30 -4.28 15.82
CA LEU A 111 2.46 -4.86 14.75
C LEU A 111 2.64 -6.38 14.58
N TYR A 112 3.64 -6.98 15.23
CA TYR A 112 3.96 -8.42 15.12
C TYR A 112 4.27 -9.08 16.49
N PRO A 113 3.36 -8.98 17.47
CA PRO A 113 3.58 -9.45 18.83
C PRO A 113 3.71 -10.97 18.90
N LEU A 114 4.60 -11.44 19.78
CA LEU A 114 4.99 -12.85 19.93
C LEU A 114 3.79 -13.81 20.02
N ASN A 115 2.76 -13.46 20.80
CA ASN A 115 1.59 -14.29 21.02
C ASN A 115 0.63 -14.38 19.82
N LEU A 116 0.76 -13.49 18.81
CA LEU A 116 -0.09 -13.47 17.62
C LEU A 116 0.64 -13.87 16.34
N ARG A 117 1.95 -14.14 16.36
CA ARG A 117 2.74 -14.40 15.12
C ARG A 117 2.14 -15.49 14.24
N SER A 118 1.74 -16.63 14.82
CA SER A 118 1.15 -17.72 14.04
C SER A 118 -0.16 -17.35 13.34
N ILE A 119 -1.02 -16.55 13.99
CA ILE A 119 -2.28 -16.09 13.37
C ILE A 119 -2.01 -14.98 12.36
N ILE A 120 -1.03 -14.11 12.62
CA ILE A 120 -0.61 -13.05 11.70
C ILE A 120 -0.05 -13.65 10.41
N ASP A 121 0.89 -14.60 10.50
CA ASP A 121 1.53 -15.19 9.32
C ASP A 121 0.50 -15.92 8.44
N LYS A 122 -0.40 -16.71 9.06
CA LYS A 122 -1.51 -17.35 8.34
C LYS A 122 -2.44 -16.31 7.71
N THR A 123 -2.74 -15.22 8.40
CA THR A 123 -3.61 -14.15 7.90
C THR A 123 -2.99 -13.45 6.69
N ASN A 124 -1.71 -13.10 6.80
CA ASN A 124 -0.94 -12.47 5.74
C ASN A 124 -0.88 -13.30 4.46
N GLU A 125 -0.78 -14.63 4.57
CA GLU A 125 -0.74 -15.52 3.40
C GLU A 125 -2.01 -15.39 2.55
N TRP A 126 -3.19 -15.58 3.14
CA TRP A 126 -4.44 -15.54 2.38
C TRP A 126 -4.86 -14.11 2.01
N ILE A 127 -4.51 -13.09 2.81
CA ILE A 127 -4.70 -11.68 2.44
C ILE A 127 -3.84 -11.33 1.23
N ARG A 128 -2.57 -11.75 1.21
CA ARG A 128 -1.68 -11.52 0.06
C ARG A 128 -2.23 -12.19 -1.19
N ASP A 129 -2.52 -13.49 -1.11
CA ASP A 129 -2.79 -14.28 -2.31
C ASP A 129 -4.20 -14.05 -2.85
N GLY A 130 -5.17 -13.85 -1.96
CA GLY A 130 -6.58 -13.62 -2.28
C GLY A 130 -6.93 -12.16 -2.54
N ILE A 131 -6.30 -11.19 -1.85
CA ILE A 131 -6.71 -9.78 -1.91
C ILE A 131 -5.61 -8.90 -2.52
N ASN A 132 -4.44 -8.78 -1.88
CA ASN A 132 -3.41 -7.83 -2.33
C ASN A 132 -2.94 -8.14 -3.75
N ASN A 133 -2.61 -9.40 -4.04
CA ASN A 133 -2.30 -9.87 -5.40
C ASN A 133 -3.57 -10.20 -6.19
N GLY A 134 -4.68 -10.51 -5.51
CA GLY A 134 -5.95 -10.87 -6.13
C GLY A 134 -6.48 -9.80 -7.08
N VAL A 135 -6.45 -8.52 -6.66
CA VAL A 135 -6.89 -7.41 -7.51
C VAL A 135 -6.02 -7.27 -8.78
N TYR A 136 -4.71 -7.49 -8.68
CA TYR A 136 -3.80 -7.48 -9.84
C TYR A 136 -4.03 -8.69 -10.75
N LYS A 137 -4.28 -9.88 -10.19
CA LYS A 137 -4.65 -11.06 -10.97
C LYS A 137 -5.94 -10.82 -11.77
N CYS A 138 -6.90 -10.08 -11.22
CA CYS A 138 -8.10 -9.67 -11.95
C CYS A 138 -7.74 -8.69 -13.09
N GLY A 139 -7.04 -7.60 -12.76
CA GLY A 139 -6.75 -6.53 -13.71
C GLY A 139 -5.89 -6.97 -14.89
N PHE A 140 -4.91 -7.84 -14.66
CA PHE A 140 -3.96 -8.30 -15.68
C PHE A 140 -4.29 -9.69 -16.24
N ALA A 141 -5.48 -10.23 -15.97
CA ALA A 141 -5.92 -11.48 -16.59
C ALA A 141 -5.95 -11.35 -18.12
N THR A 142 -5.33 -12.30 -18.82
CA THR A 142 -5.23 -12.29 -20.29
C THR A 142 -6.38 -13.03 -20.97
N ASN A 143 -7.27 -13.67 -20.20
CA ASN A 143 -8.45 -14.38 -20.70
C ASN A 143 -9.56 -14.43 -19.63
N GLN A 144 -10.78 -14.69 -20.09
CA GLN A 144 -11.99 -14.68 -19.25
C GLN A 144 -11.95 -15.73 -18.14
N ALA A 145 -11.40 -16.92 -18.39
CA ALA A 145 -11.36 -17.98 -17.39
C ALA A 145 -10.43 -17.62 -16.22
N ALA A 146 -9.24 -17.06 -16.52
CA ALA A 146 -8.32 -16.57 -15.52
C ALA A 146 -8.91 -15.41 -14.69
N TYR A 147 -9.60 -14.47 -15.37
CA TYR A 147 -10.31 -13.39 -14.68
C TYR A 147 -11.40 -13.93 -13.75
N ASN A 148 -12.26 -14.84 -14.25
CA ASN A 148 -13.36 -15.41 -13.48
C ASN A 148 -12.88 -16.13 -12.21
N GLU A 149 -11.75 -16.85 -12.31
CA GLU A 149 -11.16 -17.51 -11.14
C GLU A 149 -10.57 -16.49 -10.16
N ALA A 150 -9.81 -15.50 -10.65
CA ALA A 150 -9.20 -14.48 -9.83
C ALA A 150 -10.25 -13.65 -9.08
N VAL A 151 -11.30 -13.20 -9.77
CA VAL A 151 -12.36 -12.37 -9.17
C VAL A 151 -13.18 -13.17 -8.16
N LYS A 152 -13.43 -14.47 -8.43
CA LYS A 152 -14.08 -15.36 -7.46
C LYS A 152 -13.24 -15.52 -6.18
N GLN A 153 -11.93 -15.76 -6.31
CA GLN A 153 -11.03 -15.87 -5.16
C GLN A 153 -10.97 -14.56 -4.36
N LEU A 154 -10.88 -13.42 -5.03
CA LEU A 154 -10.88 -12.09 -4.42
C LEU A 154 -12.12 -11.87 -3.56
N PHE A 155 -13.31 -12.08 -4.14
CA PHE A 155 -14.54 -11.83 -3.41
C PHE A 155 -14.78 -12.85 -2.29
N ASN A 156 -14.36 -14.10 -2.44
CA ASN A 156 -14.40 -15.05 -1.33
C ASN A 156 -13.49 -14.61 -0.16
N ALA A 157 -12.33 -14.03 -0.44
CA ALA A 157 -11.43 -13.52 0.58
C ALA A 157 -11.96 -12.24 1.25
N LEU A 158 -12.62 -11.35 0.50
CA LEU A 158 -13.30 -10.17 1.04
C LEU A 158 -14.48 -10.56 1.95
N GLU A 159 -15.32 -11.52 1.54
CA GLU A 159 -16.40 -12.04 2.39
C GLU A 159 -15.84 -12.67 3.68
N LYS A 160 -14.73 -13.40 3.59
CA LYS A 160 -14.03 -13.92 4.79
C LYS A 160 -13.56 -12.78 5.72
N CYS A 161 -13.06 -11.66 5.18
CA CYS A 161 -12.72 -10.49 6.00
C CYS A 161 -13.96 -9.92 6.68
N GLU A 162 -15.06 -9.77 5.94
CA GLU A 162 -16.33 -9.27 6.49
C GLU A 162 -16.83 -10.13 7.66
N GLU A 163 -16.82 -11.47 7.51
CA GLU A 163 -17.22 -12.42 8.56
C GLU A 163 -16.32 -12.38 9.81
N ILE A 164 -15.02 -12.14 9.63
CA ILE A 164 -14.07 -11.96 10.75
C ILE A 164 -14.38 -10.63 11.45
N LEU A 165 -14.46 -9.55 10.67
CA LEU A 165 -14.62 -8.19 11.18
C LEU A 165 -16.01 -7.94 11.78
N GLU A 166 -17.00 -8.78 11.51
CA GLU A 166 -18.28 -8.79 12.23
C GLU A 166 -18.12 -9.08 13.72
N LYS A 167 -17.10 -9.85 14.12
CA LYS A 167 -16.96 -10.42 15.47
C LYS A 167 -15.89 -9.74 16.33
N GLN A 168 -14.96 -9.03 15.70
CA GLN A 168 -13.79 -8.45 16.36
C GLN A 168 -13.33 -7.20 15.61
N ARG A 169 -12.56 -6.33 16.26
CA ARG A 169 -12.17 -5.02 15.70
C ARG A 169 -11.22 -5.14 14.50
N PHE A 170 -10.25 -6.04 14.55
CA PHE A 170 -9.17 -6.21 13.57
C PHE A 170 -9.06 -7.68 13.11
N LEU A 171 -8.21 -7.99 12.12
CA LEU A 171 -8.12 -9.33 11.52
C LEU A 171 -7.57 -10.40 12.48
N CYS A 172 -6.73 -10.01 13.44
CA CYS A 172 -6.10 -10.93 14.40
C CYS A 172 -6.54 -10.71 15.86
N GLY A 173 -7.68 -10.03 16.07
CA GLY A 173 -8.26 -9.80 17.39
C GLY A 173 -8.71 -8.35 17.57
N ASN A 174 -8.46 -7.79 18.76
CA ASN A 174 -8.84 -6.41 19.11
C ASN A 174 -7.66 -5.42 19.13
N THR A 175 -6.47 -5.87 18.75
CA THR A 175 -5.27 -5.05 18.57
C THR A 175 -4.91 -4.97 17.09
N LEU A 176 -4.49 -3.81 16.63
CA LEU A 176 -4.01 -3.62 15.26
C LEU A 176 -2.71 -4.40 15.03
N THR A 177 -2.59 -5.09 13.90
CA THR A 177 -1.44 -5.93 13.54
C THR A 177 -1.01 -5.71 12.09
N GLU A 178 0.13 -6.25 11.68
CA GLU A 178 0.65 -6.16 10.30
C GLU A 178 -0.40 -6.51 9.21
N PRO A 179 -1.20 -7.60 9.32
CA PRO A 179 -2.23 -7.93 8.34
C PRO A 179 -3.23 -6.80 8.12
N ASP A 180 -3.51 -6.02 9.15
CA ASP A 180 -4.50 -4.96 9.07
C ASP A 180 -4.01 -3.82 8.17
N ILE A 181 -2.75 -3.42 8.34
CA ILE A 181 -2.06 -2.43 7.50
C ILE A 181 -1.97 -2.94 6.05
N ARG A 182 -1.62 -4.21 5.87
CA ARG A 182 -1.51 -4.83 4.53
C ARG A 182 -2.85 -4.95 3.82
N LEU A 183 -3.94 -5.19 4.54
CA LEU A 183 -5.28 -5.17 3.96
C LEU A 183 -5.71 -3.73 3.64
N PHE A 184 -5.52 -2.80 4.58
CA PHE A 184 -5.96 -1.41 4.45
C PHE A 184 -5.40 -0.73 3.19
N VAL A 185 -4.12 -0.94 2.86
CA VAL A 185 -3.54 -0.39 1.62
C VAL A 185 -4.27 -0.87 0.35
N THR A 186 -4.85 -2.06 0.34
CA THR A 186 -5.69 -2.52 -0.78
C THR A 186 -7.09 -1.92 -0.70
N LEU A 187 -7.72 -1.91 0.48
CA LEU A 187 -9.10 -1.42 0.63
C LEU A 187 -9.25 0.07 0.29
N ILE A 188 -8.31 0.92 0.73
CA ILE A 188 -8.36 2.36 0.46
C ILE A 188 -8.30 2.71 -1.04
N ARG A 189 -7.77 1.80 -1.86
CA ARG A 189 -7.66 1.94 -3.33
C ARG A 189 -8.79 1.25 -4.09
N PHE A 190 -9.60 0.44 -3.41
CA PHE A 190 -10.49 -0.53 -4.05
C PHE A 190 -11.59 0.17 -4.86
N ASP A 191 -12.41 0.98 -4.19
CA ASP A 191 -13.56 1.63 -4.80
C ASP A 191 -13.15 2.76 -5.76
N GLU A 192 -12.00 3.41 -5.50
CA GLU A 192 -11.49 4.56 -6.26
C GLU A 192 -10.71 4.17 -7.51
N ALA A 193 -10.13 2.97 -7.54
CA ALA A 193 -9.34 2.47 -8.67
C ALA A 193 -9.72 1.05 -9.06
N TYR A 194 -9.50 0.05 -8.20
CA TYR A 194 -9.55 -1.37 -8.57
C TYR A 194 -10.90 -1.85 -9.11
N ALA A 195 -12.00 -1.32 -8.57
CA ALA A 195 -13.34 -1.62 -9.06
C ALA A 195 -13.46 -1.32 -10.57
N VAL A 196 -12.84 -0.24 -11.03
CA VAL A 196 -12.90 0.20 -12.44
C VAL A 196 -11.73 -0.37 -13.24
N ILE A 197 -10.49 0.01 -12.90
CA ILE A 197 -9.31 -0.29 -13.72
C ILE A 197 -9.02 -1.80 -13.79
N PHE A 198 -9.28 -2.52 -12.70
CA PHE A 198 -9.08 -3.96 -12.59
C PHE A 198 -10.38 -4.77 -12.66
N LYS A 199 -11.52 -4.10 -12.91
CA LYS A 199 -12.85 -4.73 -13.01
C LYS A 199 -13.22 -5.52 -11.76
N CYS A 200 -12.78 -5.08 -10.58
CA CYS A 200 -13.13 -5.73 -9.31
C CYS A 200 -14.49 -5.23 -8.81
N ASP A 201 -15.56 -5.43 -9.58
CA ASP A 201 -16.81 -4.66 -9.49
C ASP A 201 -18.04 -5.43 -8.96
N LYS A 202 -17.87 -6.68 -8.51
CA LYS A 202 -18.99 -7.50 -7.98
C LYS A 202 -19.68 -6.85 -6.77
N LYS A 203 -18.91 -6.23 -5.87
CA LYS A 203 -19.37 -5.56 -4.64
C LYS A 203 -18.27 -4.63 -4.13
N LEU A 204 -18.58 -3.36 -3.97
CA LEU A 204 -17.64 -2.33 -3.52
C LEU A 204 -17.36 -2.45 -2.02
N VAL A 205 -16.20 -1.99 -1.55
CA VAL A 205 -15.84 -1.99 -0.12
C VAL A 205 -16.87 -1.24 0.70
N ARG A 206 -17.36 -0.10 0.21
CA ARG A 206 -18.42 0.67 0.89
C ARG A 206 -19.76 -0.07 1.06
N GLU A 207 -19.98 -1.17 0.34
CA GLU A 207 -21.17 -2.01 0.42
C GLU A 207 -21.03 -3.14 1.45
N TYR A 208 -19.84 -3.30 2.05
CA TYR A 208 -19.61 -4.19 3.18
C TYR A 208 -19.66 -3.39 4.49
N SER A 209 -20.54 -3.78 5.42
CA SER A 209 -20.75 -3.01 6.65
C SER A 209 -19.50 -2.98 7.52
N ASN A 210 -18.87 -4.14 7.76
CA ASN A 210 -17.73 -4.23 8.66
C ASN A 210 -16.43 -3.78 7.97
N LEU A 211 -16.16 -4.21 6.74
CA LEU A 211 -14.99 -3.79 5.96
C LEU A 211 -14.95 -2.27 5.72
N PHE A 212 -16.09 -1.63 5.44
CA PHE A 212 -16.11 -0.18 5.25
C PHE A 212 -15.80 0.57 6.55
N ASN A 213 -16.46 0.18 7.65
CA ASN A 213 -16.19 0.77 8.96
C ASN A 213 -14.76 0.47 9.45
N TYR A 214 -14.22 -0.70 9.15
CA TYR A 214 -12.83 -1.08 9.43
C TYR A 214 -11.84 -0.22 8.63
N THR A 215 -12.11 0.05 7.36
CA THR A 215 -11.27 0.91 6.52
C THR A 215 -11.24 2.35 7.07
N LYS A 216 -12.41 2.87 7.50
CA LYS A 216 -12.51 4.18 8.15
C LYS A 216 -11.79 4.22 9.50
N ASP A 217 -11.93 3.18 10.34
CA ASP A 217 -11.25 3.06 11.64
C ASP A 217 -9.73 3.16 11.47
N ILE A 218 -9.16 2.40 10.53
CA ILE A 218 -7.72 2.48 10.26
C ILE A 218 -7.34 3.84 9.67
N TYR A 219 -8.09 4.37 8.70
CA TYR A 219 -7.83 5.69 8.11
C TYR A 219 -7.78 6.83 9.17
N GLN A 220 -8.57 6.71 10.23
CA GLN A 220 -8.69 7.69 11.31
C GLN A 220 -7.67 7.50 12.44
N ILE A 221 -6.80 6.48 12.37
CA ILE A 221 -5.64 6.38 13.25
C ILE A 221 -4.75 7.62 13.02
N GLU A 222 -4.29 8.21 14.12
CA GLU A 222 -3.43 9.40 14.11
C GLU A 222 -2.25 9.21 13.14
N GLY A 223 -1.98 10.24 12.34
CA GLY A 223 -0.96 10.23 11.29
C GLY A 223 -1.33 9.47 10.01
N LEU A 224 -2.22 8.47 10.03
CA LEU A 224 -2.38 7.56 8.89
C LEU A 224 -3.07 8.19 7.67
N SER A 225 -4.06 9.05 7.89
CA SER A 225 -4.77 9.76 6.81
C SER A 225 -3.81 10.61 5.95
N SER A 226 -2.79 11.21 6.57
CA SER A 226 -1.75 12.01 5.88
C SER A 226 -0.94 11.19 4.87
N THR A 227 -0.94 9.85 5.01
CA THR A 227 -0.18 8.93 4.15
C THR A 227 -0.94 8.53 2.89
N VAL A 228 -2.20 8.97 2.75
CA VAL A 228 -3.09 8.63 1.64
C VAL A 228 -3.24 9.85 0.72
N ASN A 229 -2.50 9.83 -0.39
CA ASN A 229 -2.69 10.78 -1.48
C ASN A 229 -3.54 10.12 -2.58
N MET A 230 -4.84 10.44 -2.61
CA MET A 230 -5.78 9.83 -3.54
C MET A 230 -5.53 10.25 -5.00
N ASP A 231 -5.08 11.47 -5.23
CA ASP A 231 -4.73 11.95 -6.57
C ASP A 231 -3.57 11.15 -7.14
N HIS A 232 -2.52 10.91 -6.35
CA HIS A 232 -1.39 10.07 -6.74
C HIS A 232 -1.82 8.62 -7.02
N ILE A 233 -2.68 8.06 -6.17
CA ILE A 233 -3.23 6.72 -6.37
C ILE A 233 -3.93 6.64 -7.73
N LYS A 234 -4.87 7.54 -8.02
CA LYS A 234 -5.67 7.49 -9.24
C LYS A 234 -4.83 7.80 -10.48
N GLN A 235 -3.98 8.82 -10.44
CA GLN A 235 -3.07 9.15 -11.54
C GLN A 235 -2.21 7.94 -11.90
N ASN A 236 -1.65 7.23 -10.92
CA ASN A 236 -0.85 6.04 -11.17
C ASN A 236 -1.67 4.93 -11.84
N TYR A 237 -2.76 4.47 -11.21
CA TYR A 237 -3.50 3.31 -11.73
C TYR A 237 -4.14 3.58 -13.10
N PHE A 238 -4.61 4.79 -13.37
CA PHE A 238 -5.21 5.08 -14.66
C PHE A 238 -4.18 5.49 -15.72
N GLY A 239 -3.03 6.06 -15.35
CA GLY A 239 -2.04 6.60 -16.28
C GLY A 239 -0.83 5.70 -16.57
N SER A 240 -0.44 4.83 -15.65
CA SER A 240 0.79 4.02 -15.77
C SER A 240 0.60 2.66 -16.45
N PHE A 241 -0.65 2.27 -16.77
CA PHE A 241 -0.97 0.97 -17.36
C PHE A 241 -1.66 1.10 -18.73
N PRO A 242 -0.94 1.48 -19.80
CA PRO A 242 -1.53 1.68 -21.13
C PRO A 242 -2.16 0.40 -21.73
N SER A 243 -1.73 -0.78 -21.28
CA SER A 243 -2.37 -2.05 -21.67
C SER A 243 -3.77 -2.24 -21.09
N LEU A 244 -4.10 -1.55 -19.99
CA LEU A 244 -5.41 -1.59 -19.34
C LEU A 244 -6.25 -0.36 -19.67
N ASN A 245 -5.61 0.81 -19.78
CA ASN A 245 -6.26 2.09 -20.06
C ASN A 245 -5.44 2.89 -21.09
N PRO A 246 -5.58 2.61 -22.40
CA PRO A 246 -4.73 3.19 -23.44
C PRO A 246 -4.77 4.72 -23.52
N LEU A 247 -5.89 5.34 -23.13
CA LEU A 247 -6.08 6.79 -23.19
C LEU A 247 -5.67 7.51 -21.90
N GLY A 248 -5.30 6.78 -20.84
CA GLY A 248 -4.91 7.38 -19.56
C GLY A 248 -6.02 8.15 -18.84
N ILE A 249 -7.29 8.01 -19.27
CA ILE A 249 -8.41 8.76 -18.67
C ILE A 249 -8.63 8.27 -17.25
N ILE A 250 -8.62 9.21 -16.31
CA ILE A 250 -8.83 8.95 -14.88
C ILE A 250 -10.33 8.93 -14.59
N ALA A 251 -10.83 7.82 -14.03
CA ALA A 251 -12.23 7.75 -13.63
C ALA A 251 -12.54 8.73 -12.48
N GLN A 252 -13.73 9.33 -12.51
CA GLN A 252 -14.14 10.29 -11.48
C GLN A 252 -14.18 9.66 -10.08
N GLY A 253 -14.51 8.38 -9.98
CA GLY A 253 -14.56 7.65 -8.71
C GLY A 253 -15.69 8.10 -7.77
N PRO A 254 -15.95 7.34 -6.70
CA PRO A 254 -16.97 7.68 -5.72
C PRO A 254 -16.57 8.83 -4.78
N ASN A 255 -15.29 9.19 -4.70
CA ASN A 255 -14.75 10.24 -3.82
C ASN A 255 -15.21 10.05 -2.37
N ILE A 256 -14.96 8.85 -1.84
CA ILE A 256 -15.42 8.44 -0.52
C ILE A 256 -14.69 9.26 0.56
N ASP A 257 -15.47 9.87 1.46
CA ASP A 257 -14.95 10.49 2.66
C ASP A 257 -14.73 9.45 3.78
N TYR A 258 -13.48 9.01 3.93
CA TYR A 258 -13.08 8.05 4.97
C TYR A 258 -12.93 8.68 6.36
N SER A 259 -13.05 10.00 6.49
CA SER A 259 -13.04 10.70 7.80
C SER A 259 -14.39 10.64 8.53
N LEU A 260 -15.44 10.19 7.84
CA LEU A 260 -16.77 10.01 8.44
C LEU A 260 -16.76 8.97 9.57
N PHE A 261 -17.64 9.15 10.54
CA PHE A 261 -17.79 8.27 11.69
C PHE A 261 -17.84 6.78 11.32
N HIS A 262 -17.16 5.95 12.13
CA HIS A 262 -17.25 4.49 12.09
C HIS A 262 -17.68 3.92 13.45
N ASP A 263 -18.27 2.72 13.44
CA ASP A 263 -18.84 2.09 14.63
C ASP A 263 -17.92 1.03 15.26
N ARG A 264 -16.68 0.88 14.77
CA ARG A 264 -15.73 -0.16 15.21
C ARG A 264 -15.34 -0.10 16.69
N HIS A 265 -15.58 1.03 17.36
CA HIS A 265 -15.41 1.15 18.81
C HIS A 265 -16.33 0.21 19.61
N ARG A 266 -17.42 -0.31 19.02
CA ARG A 266 -18.30 -1.30 19.66
C ARG A 266 -17.60 -2.59 20.11
N PHE A 267 -16.39 -2.86 19.60
CA PHE A 267 -15.54 -4.01 20.00
C PHE A 267 -14.48 -3.66 21.06
N SER A 268 -14.33 -2.38 21.38
CA SER A 268 -13.46 -1.96 22.48
C SER A 268 -14.27 -2.14 23.76
N SER A 269 -13.86 -3.07 24.63
CA SER A 269 -14.45 -3.18 25.95
C SER A 269 -14.32 -1.83 26.65
N GLU A 270 -15.45 -1.22 27.02
CA GLU A 270 -15.48 -0.07 27.93
C GLU A 270 -14.63 -0.43 29.15
N THR A 271 -13.47 0.19 29.30
CA THR A 271 -12.96 0.46 30.64
C THR A 271 -13.87 1.54 31.21
N ALA A 272 -14.91 1.09 31.92
CA ALA A 272 -15.57 1.89 32.94
C ALA A 272 -14.58 2.26 34.04
#